data_AF-A0A0P9QU51-F1
#
_entry.id   AF-A0A0P9QU51-F1
#
_cell.length_a   1.000
_cell.length_b   1.000
_cell.length_c   1.000
_cell.angle_alpha   90.00
_cell.angle_beta   90.00
_cell.angle_gamma   90.00
#
_symmetry.space_group_name_H-M   'P 1'
#
loop_
_entity.id
_entity.type
_entity.pdbx_description
1 polymer ?
#
loop_
_entity_poly.entity_id
_entity_poly.type
_entity_poly.pdbx_seq_one_letter_code
_entity_poly.pdbx_strand_id
1 'polypeptide(L)'
;MNLQPEHFAKDGTYAIGYQWLTFPGDIRTDSATTEIRIDRTAPGAALLAPAIFHQINLGNTLTSIVPGYAGMQPGDRIQTFCNDRQGPAYEVTSDNLTDRPVPIIFDKEFLLNLHSDSVTISYRVIDRAGNISLPARSVTLSMQV
;
A
#
# COMPACT_ATOMS: atom_id res chain seq x y z
N MET A 1 18.48 -3.84 -25.26
CA MET A 1 18.18 -2.52 -24.71
C MET A 1 18.43 -2.59 -23.21
N ASN A 2 19.42 -1.88 -22.68
CA ASN A 2 19.71 -1.83 -21.26
C ASN A 2 19.29 -0.46 -20.73
N LEU A 3 18.26 -0.43 -19.89
CA LEU A 3 17.80 0.80 -19.25
C LEU A 3 18.64 1.02 -18.00
N GLN A 4 19.45 2.07 -18.03
CA GLN A 4 20.30 2.47 -16.92
C GLN A 4 19.47 3.05 -15.77
N PRO A 5 19.43 2.41 -14.59
CA PRO A 5 18.59 2.85 -13.46
C PRO A 5 18.87 4.30 -13.00
N GLU A 6 20.10 4.77 -13.19
CA GLU A 6 20.51 6.15 -12.87
C GLU A 6 19.70 7.21 -13.63
N HIS A 7 19.18 6.89 -14.82
CA HIS A 7 18.31 7.79 -15.58
C HIS A 7 16.91 7.94 -14.96
N PHE A 8 16.53 7.05 -14.06
CA PHE A 8 15.24 7.03 -13.36
C PHE A 8 15.41 7.27 -11.85
N ALA A 9 16.51 7.91 -11.45
CA ALA A 9 16.83 8.13 -10.04
C ALA A 9 15.88 9.12 -9.33
N LYS A 10 15.07 9.90 -10.06
CA LYS A 10 14.17 10.90 -9.51
C LYS A 10 12.72 10.60 -9.85
N ASP A 11 11.81 11.02 -8.98
CA ASP A 11 10.37 11.00 -9.28
C ASP A 11 10.07 11.83 -10.53
N GLY A 12 9.11 11.37 -11.34
CA GLY A 12 8.67 12.09 -12.52
C GLY A 12 8.14 11.19 -13.63
N THR A 13 7.69 11.84 -14.70
CA THR A 13 7.28 11.18 -15.94
C THR A 13 8.45 11.18 -16.92
N TYR A 14 8.74 10.03 -17.51
CA TYR A 14 9.83 9.82 -18.45
C TYR A 14 9.29 9.23 -19.75
N ALA A 15 9.78 9.71 -20.88
CA ALA A 15 9.52 9.10 -22.18
C ALA A 15 10.63 8.10 -22.52
N ILE A 16 10.25 6.86 -22.81
CA ILE A 16 11.17 5.80 -23.23
C ILE A 16 10.90 5.47 -24.70
N GLY A 17 11.97 5.47 -25.50
CA GLY A 17 11.97 4.98 -26.87
C GLY A 17 13.27 4.23 -27.16
N TYR A 18 13.37 3.65 -28.35
CA TYR A 18 14.59 3.05 -28.86
C TYR A 18 14.98 3.71 -30.18
N GLN A 19 16.29 3.78 -30.44
CA GLN A 19 16.85 4.24 -31.71
C GLN A 19 17.53 3.05 -32.38
N TRP A 20 17.36 2.90 -33.69
CA TRP A 20 18.13 1.95 -34.48
C TRP A 20 18.97 2.66 -35.53
N LEU A 21 20.13 2.06 -35.80
CA LEU A 21 21.11 2.52 -36.77
C LEU A 21 21.20 1.46 -37.88
N THR A 22 21.01 1.87 -39.13
CA THR A 22 21.20 0.94 -40.27
C THR A 22 22.67 0.76 -40.60
N PHE A 23 23.07 -0.48 -40.92
CA PHE A 23 24.41 -0.79 -41.42
C PHE A 23 24.33 -1.71 -42.65
N PRO A 24 24.95 -1.34 -43.79
CA PRO A 24 25.68 -0.09 -44.06
C PRO A 24 24.71 1.09 -44.28
N GLY A 25 25.04 2.29 -43.79
CA GLY A 25 24.28 3.51 -44.11
C GLY A 25 24.20 4.56 -43.01
N ASP A 26 24.45 4.19 -41.75
CA ASP A 26 24.47 5.09 -40.58
C ASP A 26 23.19 5.95 -40.42
N ILE A 27 22.06 5.51 -40.96
CA ILE A 27 20.78 6.21 -40.79
C ILE A 27 20.24 5.87 -39.42
N ARG A 28 19.99 6.92 -38.62
CA ARG A 28 19.35 6.82 -37.30
C ARG A 28 17.86 7.08 -37.45
N THR A 29 17.05 6.17 -36.89
CA THR A 29 15.60 6.36 -36.80
C THR A 29 15.14 6.06 -35.38
N ASP A 30 14.30 6.95 -34.85
CA ASP A 30 13.72 6.83 -33.52
C ASP A 30 12.37 6.12 -33.57
N SER A 31 12.08 5.32 -32.55
CA SER A 31 10.75 4.74 -32.34
C SER A 31 9.76 5.79 -31.83
N ALA A 32 8.47 5.45 -31.85
CA ALA A 32 7.50 6.10 -30.98
C ALA A 32 7.92 5.90 -29.50
N THR A 33 7.58 6.88 -28.66
CA THR A 33 7.89 6.85 -27.22
C THR A 33 6.70 6.34 -26.40
N THR A 34 6.98 5.70 -25.27
CA THR A 34 6.01 5.36 -24.23
C THR A 34 6.35 6.13 -22.96
N GLU A 35 5.34 6.73 -22.33
CA GLU A 35 5.51 7.40 -21.04
C GLU A 35 5.47 6.40 -19.89
N ILE A 36 6.40 6.55 -18.96
CA ILE A 36 6.39 5.85 -17.67
C ILE A 36 6.41 6.87 -16.53
N ARG A 37 5.83 6.52 -15.39
CA ARG A 37 5.91 7.32 -14.17
C ARG A 37 6.77 6.61 -13.14
N ILE A 38 7.82 7.28 -12.71
CA ILE A 38 8.63 6.87 -11.57
C ILE A 38 8.08 7.57 -10.34
N ASP A 39 7.69 6.76 -9.37
CA ASP A 39 7.13 7.21 -8.09
C ASP A 39 7.84 6.43 -6.98
N ARG A 40 8.65 7.13 -6.19
CA ARG A 40 9.45 6.60 -5.10
C ARG A 40 8.98 7.15 -3.75
N THR A 41 7.89 7.91 -3.75
CA THR A 41 7.39 8.59 -2.56
C THR A 41 6.46 7.65 -1.80
N ALA A 42 6.83 7.30 -0.56
CA ALA A 42 5.99 6.45 0.27
C ALA A 42 4.64 7.13 0.60
N PRO A 43 3.53 6.37 0.61
CA PRO A 43 2.21 6.89 0.96
C PRO A 43 2.09 7.18 2.47
N GLY A 44 1.11 7.98 2.86
CA GLY A 44 0.79 8.25 4.27
C GLY A 44 1.61 9.35 4.94
N ALA A 45 2.49 10.02 4.19
CA ALA A 45 3.40 11.06 4.69
C ALA A 45 4.23 10.57 5.91
N ALA A 46 4.48 11.45 6.89
CA ALA A 46 5.33 11.13 8.04
C ALA A 46 4.61 10.29 9.13
N LEU A 47 3.28 10.23 9.12
CA LEU A 47 2.51 9.57 10.18
C LEU A 47 1.17 9.04 9.68
N LEU A 48 0.92 7.76 9.92
CA LEU A 48 -0.38 7.13 9.75
C LEU A 48 -1.13 7.05 11.08
N ALA A 49 -2.40 7.43 11.05
CA ALA A 49 -3.31 7.31 12.18
C ALA A 49 -3.57 5.84 12.53
N PRO A 50 -3.88 5.52 13.79
CA PRO A 50 -4.23 4.15 14.16
C PRO A 50 -5.55 3.71 13.50
N ALA A 51 -5.71 2.39 13.33
CA ALA A 51 -7.01 1.83 12.96
C ALA A 51 -8.03 2.06 14.10
N ILE A 52 -9.25 2.43 13.74
CA ILE A 52 -10.31 2.78 14.69
C ILE A 52 -11.23 1.57 14.89
N PHE A 53 -11.46 1.20 16.15
CA PHE A 53 -12.38 0.12 16.54
C PHE A 53 -13.55 0.74 17.31
N HIS A 54 -14.74 0.77 16.70
CA HIS A 54 -15.94 1.32 17.33
C HIS A 54 -16.57 0.34 18.34
N GLN A 55 -16.46 -0.96 18.08
CA GLN A 55 -16.98 -2.02 18.93
C GLN A 55 -15.92 -3.12 19.03
N ILE A 56 -15.42 -3.35 20.25
CA ILE A 56 -14.46 -4.41 20.55
C ILE A 56 -15.25 -5.58 21.14
N ASN A 57 -16.14 -6.16 20.33
CA ASN A 57 -16.85 -7.40 20.68
C ASN A 57 -16.33 -8.49 19.76
N LEU A 58 -15.64 -9.50 20.31
CA LEU A 58 -15.22 -10.70 19.60
C LEU A 58 -16.42 -11.63 19.35
N GLY A 59 -17.36 -11.14 18.53
CA GLY A 59 -18.34 -11.95 17.82
C GLY A 59 -17.65 -12.81 16.76
N ASN A 60 -18.26 -13.06 15.61
CA ASN A 60 -17.56 -13.82 14.56
C ASN A 60 -16.41 -13.02 13.91
N THR A 61 -16.53 -11.71 13.87
CA THR A 61 -15.53 -10.81 13.27
C THR A 61 -15.33 -9.57 14.13
N LEU A 62 -14.13 -9.00 14.04
CA LEU A 62 -13.79 -7.68 14.56
C LEU A 62 -13.52 -6.76 13.36
N THR A 63 -14.26 -5.66 13.26
CA THR A 63 -14.10 -4.71 12.16
C THR A 63 -13.36 -3.46 12.66
N SER A 64 -12.27 -3.13 11.99
CA SER A 64 -11.57 -1.85 12.16
C SER A 64 -11.82 -0.94 10.97
N ILE A 65 -11.68 0.36 11.19
CA ILE A 65 -11.74 1.37 10.15
C ILE A 65 -10.37 2.03 10.02
N VAL A 66 -9.81 2.00 8.83
CA VAL A 66 -8.60 2.76 8.49
C VAL A 66 -9.03 4.14 7.98
N PRO A 67 -8.62 5.24 8.65
CA PRO A 67 -8.95 6.58 8.20
C PRO A 67 -8.21 6.94 6.92
N GLY A 68 -8.69 7.98 6.24
CA GLY A 68 -7.99 8.54 5.09
C GLY A 68 -6.57 8.98 5.45
N TYR A 69 -5.64 8.82 4.51
CA TYR A 69 -4.24 9.17 4.68
C TYR A 69 -3.73 10.00 3.48
N ALA A 70 -2.60 10.68 3.68
CA ALA A 70 -2.02 11.52 2.64
C ALA A 70 -1.60 10.68 1.42
N GLY A 71 -2.07 11.09 0.24
CA GLY A 71 -1.79 10.40 -1.01
C GLY A 71 -2.67 9.18 -1.30
N MET A 72 -3.68 8.89 -0.46
CA MET A 72 -4.60 7.76 -0.64
C MET A 72 -5.27 7.78 -2.01
N GLN A 73 -5.11 6.69 -2.77
CA GLN A 73 -5.69 6.52 -4.09
C GLN A 73 -6.22 5.09 -4.28
N PRO A 74 -7.16 4.87 -5.21
CA PRO A 74 -7.62 3.52 -5.53
C PRO A 74 -6.47 2.68 -6.07
N GLY A 75 -6.41 1.41 -5.66
CA GLY A 75 -5.32 0.48 -5.95
C GLY A 75 -4.18 0.47 -4.91
N ASP A 76 -4.20 1.39 -3.92
CA ASP A 76 -3.30 1.26 -2.77
C ASP A 76 -3.73 0.06 -1.91
N ARG A 77 -2.77 -0.70 -1.38
CA ARG A 77 -3.03 -1.86 -0.51
C ARG A 77 -2.70 -1.53 0.94
N ILE A 78 -3.68 -1.67 1.81
CA ILE A 78 -3.50 -1.64 3.26
C ILE A 78 -3.22 -3.05 3.74
N GLN A 79 -2.06 -3.26 4.35
CA GLN A 79 -1.66 -4.53 4.95
C GLN A 79 -1.59 -4.38 6.47
N THR A 80 -2.42 -5.15 7.18
CA THR A 80 -2.40 -5.16 8.65
C THR A 80 -1.40 -6.16 9.21
N PHE A 81 -0.97 -5.92 10.45
CA PHE A 81 -0.10 -6.78 11.23
C PHE A 81 -0.66 -6.90 12.65
N CYS A 82 -0.81 -8.13 13.12
CA CYS A 82 -1.33 -8.47 14.44
C CYS A 82 -0.27 -9.29 15.20
N ASN A 83 0.29 -8.74 16.29
CA ASN A 83 1.41 -9.35 17.02
C ASN A 83 2.54 -9.82 16.09
N ASP A 84 2.97 -8.93 15.18
CA ASP A 84 3.98 -9.17 14.13
C ASP A 84 3.61 -10.22 13.05
N ARG A 85 2.44 -10.86 13.15
CA ARG A 85 1.90 -11.73 12.10
C ARG A 85 1.12 -10.92 11.08
N GLN A 86 1.30 -11.23 9.80
CA GLN A 86 0.51 -10.62 8.73
C GLN A 86 -0.98 -10.94 8.92
N GLY A 87 -1.78 -9.89 8.99
CA GLY A 87 -3.23 -9.97 9.11
C GLY A 87 -3.95 -9.79 7.77
N PRO A 88 -5.28 -9.57 7.80
CA PRO A 88 -6.06 -9.24 6.61
C PRO A 88 -5.53 -7.99 5.91
N ALA A 89 -5.72 -7.96 4.59
CA ALA A 89 -5.37 -6.84 3.74
C ALA A 89 -6.61 -6.31 3.02
N TYR A 90 -6.53 -5.07 2.57
CA TYR A 90 -7.61 -4.44 1.82
C TYR A 90 -7.03 -3.58 0.69
N GLU A 91 -7.65 -3.64 -0.48
CA GLU A 91 -7.32 -2.78 -1.61
C GLU A 91 -8.26 -1.58 -1.62
N VAL A 92 -7.69 -0.37 -1.58
CA VAL A 92 -8.45 0.87 -1.61
C VAL A 92 -9.20 0.98 -2.92
N THR A 93 -10.49 1.28 -2.84
CA THR A 93 -11.37 1.52 -3.98
C THR A 93 -11.79 2.98 -4.05
N SER A 94 -12.38 3.40 -5.17
CA SER A 94 -12.90 4.75 -5.35
C SER A 94 -13.97 5.11 -4.30
N ASP A 95 -14.77 4.14 -3.87
CA ASP A 95 -15.76 4.32 -2.81
C ASP A 95 -15.10 4.77 -1.50
N ASN A 96 -13.87 4.30 -1.23
CA ASN A 96 -13.16 4.60 0.01
C ASN A 96 -12.62 6.02 0.13
N LEU A 97 -12.64 6.78 -0.97
CA LEU A 97 -12.26 8.19 -0.97
C LEU A 97 -13.43 9.12 -0.63
N THR A 98 -14.63 8.56 -0.49
CA THR A 98 -15.86 9.30 -0.15
C THR A 98 -16.25 9.02 1.32
N ASP A 99 -17.54 8.88 1.61
CA ASP A 99 -18.05 8.68 2.98
C ASP A 99 -17.88 7.25 3.50
N ARG A 100 -17.26 6.34 2.73
CA ARG A 100 -17.10 4.93 3.08
C ARG A 100 -15.66 4.62 3.49
N PRO A 101 -15.26 4.84 4.76
CA PRO A 101 -13.89 4.61 5.16
C PRO A 101 -13.51 3.13 5.03
N VAL A 102 -12.21 2.82 4.97
CA VAL A 102 -11.73 1.47 4.63
C VAL A 102 -12.02 0.48 5.77
N PRO A 103 -12.86 -0.54 5.55
CA PRO A 103 -13.12 -1.56 6.55
C PRO A 103 -12.08 -2.69 6.45
N ILE A 104 -11.41 -2.99 7.55
CA ILE A 104 -10.61 -4.21 7.68
C ILE A 104 -11.34 -5.17 8.61
N ILE A 105 -11.63 -6.37 8.12
CA ILE A 105 -12.35 -7.41 8.86
C ILE A 105 -11.34 -8.45 9.33
N PHE A 106 -11.28 -8.66 10.65
CA PHE A 106 -10.48 -9.69 11.28
C PHE A 106 -11.39 -10.82 11.74
N ASP A 107 -11.13 -12.04 11.25
CA ASP A 107 -11.88 -13.22 11.69
C ASP A 107 -11.51 -13.59 13.12
N LYS A 108 -12.50 -13.99 13.93
CA LYS A 108 -12.26 -14.45 15.30
C LYS A 108 -11.28 -15.62 15.36
N GLU A 109 -11.38 -16.55 14.42
CA GLU A 109 -10.46 -17.69 14.35
C GLU A 109 -9.01 -17.23 14.14
N PHE A 110 -8.78 -16.26 13.24
CA PHE A 110 -7.45 -15.68 13.05
C PHE A 110 -6.92 -15.05 14.33
N LEU A 111 -7.75 -14.26 15.04
CA LEU A 111 -7.35 -13.60 16.29
C LEU A 111 -7.04 -14.60 17.40
N LEU A 112 -7.87 -15.64 17.58
CA LEU A 112 -7.63 -16.70 18.56
C LEU A 112 -6.36 -17.51 18.24
N ASN A 113 -6.06 -17.73 16.95
CA ASN A 113 -4.85 -18.40 16.49
C ASN A 113 -3.56 -17.59 16.73
N LEU A 114 -3.64 -16.36 17.26
CA LEU A 114 -2.48 -15.62 17.74
C LEU A 114 -1.99 -16.12 19.11
N HIS A 115 -2.76 -16.97 19.81
CA HIS A 115 -2.41 -17.57 21.10
C HIS A 115 -1.91 -16.55 22.13
N SER A 116 -2.61 -15.41 22.23
CA SER A 116 -2.24 -14.30 23.10
C SER A 116 -3.45 -13.69 23.77
N ASP A 117 -3.29 -13.20 25.00
CA ASP A 117 -4.34 -12.52 25.77
C ASP A 117 -4.56 -11.07 25.28
N SER A 118 -3.70 -10.58 24.38
CA SER A 118 -3.85 -9.27 23.75
C SER A 118 -3.36 -9.29 22.30
N VAL A 119 -3.97 -8.45 21.48
CA VAL A 119 -3.57 -8.26 20.08
C VAL A 119 -3.17 -6.82 19.87
N THR A 120 -1.91 -6.61 19.48
CA THR A 120 -1.41 -5.33 18.99
C THR A 120 -1.56 -5.29 17.48
N ILE A 121 -2.41 -4.39 17.00
CA ILE A 121 -2.75 -4.23 15.59
C ILE A 121 -2.11 -2.95 15.06
N SER A 122 -1.39 -3.06 13.96
CA SER A 122 -0.90 -1.94 13.16
C SER A 122 -1.13 -2.20 11.68
N TYR A 123 -0.82 -1.24 10.81
CA TYR A 123 -0.89 -1.44 9.37
C TYR A 123 0.18 -0.65 8.62
N ARG A 124 0.41 -1.04 7.37
CA ARG A 124 1.19 -0.28 6.38
C ARG A 124 0.36 -0.10 5.11
N VAL A 125 0.61 0.99 4.40
CA VAL A 125 0.06 1.23 3.08
C VAL A 125 1.14 0.94 2.05
N ILE A 126 0.78 0.24 0.99
CA ILE A 126 1.60 -0.03 -0.18
C ILE A 126 0.92 0.66 -1.35
N ASP A 127 1.57 1.64 -1.97
CA ASP A 127 0.98 2.33 -3.12
C ASP A 127 1.06 1.48 -4.41
N ARG A 128 0.48 2.01 -5.49
CA ARG A 128 0.48 1.36 -6.82
C ARG A 128 1.88 1.20 -7.44
N ALA A 129 2.87 1.96 -7.00
CA ALA A 129 4.26 1.84 -7.43
C ALA A 129 5.06 0.87 -6.52
N GLY A 130 4.45 0.35 -5.46
CA GLY A 130 5.05 -0.57 -4.50
C GLY A 130 5.79 0.13 -3.35
N ASN A 131 5.69 1.46 -3.20
CA ASN A 131 6.29 2.15 -2.08
C ASN A 131 5.51 1.82 -0.80
N ILE A 132 6.26 1.55 0.27
CA ILE A 132 5.69 1.13 1.55
C ILE A 132 5.78 2.28 2.54
N SER A 133 4.66 2.59 3.20
CA SER A 133 4.60 3.58 4.27
C SER A 133 5.42 3.18 5.49
N LEU A 134 5.70 4.16 6.37
CA LEU A 134 6.00 3.87 7.77
C LEU A 134 4.82 3.10 8.42
N PRO A 135 5.06 2.28 9.46
CA PRO A 135 3.98 1.63 10.18
C PRO A 135 3.07 2.67 10.83
N ALA A 136 1.77 2.43 10.78
CA ALA A 136 0.79 3.20 11.50
C ALA A 136 0.93 3.03 13.02
N ARG A 137 0.38 3.99 13.77
CA ARG A 137 0.30 3.84 15.23
C ARG A 137 -0.47 2.57 15.57
N SER A 138 0.10 1.77 16.45
CA SER A 138 -0.52 0.52 16.88
C SER A 138 -1.66 0.77 17.88
N VAL A 139 -2.63 -0.14 17.89
CA VAL A 139 -3.68 -0.24 18.90
C VAL A 139 -3.59 -1.61 19.55
N THR A 140 -3.57 -1.66 20.88
CA THR A 140 -3.59 -2.93 21.62
C THR A 140 -4.98 -3.19 22.16
N LEU A 141 -5.51 -4.37 21.86
CA LEU A 141 -6.82 -4.84 22.30
C LEU A 141 -6.64 -6.03 23.23
N SER A 142 -7.37 -6.05 24.34
CA SER A 142 -7.41 -7.23 25.21
C SER A 142 -8.39 -8.26 24.66
N MET A 143 -7.96 -9.52 24.57
CA MET A 143 -8.80 -10.65 24.20
C MET A 143 -9.48 -11.20 25.46
N GLN A 144 -10.42 -10.46 26.03
CA GLN A 144 -11.29 -11.03 27.06
C GLN A 144 -12.33 -11.92 26.36
N VAL A 145 -12.20 -13.23 26.54
CA VAL A 145 -13.15 -14.24 26.05
C VAL A 145 -14.31 -14.38 27.02
#